data_AF-A0A315BGD0-F1
#
_entry.id   AF-A0A315BGD0-F1
#
_cell.length_a   1.000
_cell.length_b   1.000
_cell.length_c   1.000
_cell.angle_alpha   90.00
_cell.angle_beta   90.00
_cell.angle_gamma   90.00
#
_symmetry.space_group_name_H-M   'P 1'
#
loop_
_entity.id
_entity.type
_entity.pdbx_description
1 polymer ?
#
loop_
_entity_poly.entity_id
_entity_poly.type
_entity_poly.pdbx_seq_one_letter_code
_entity_poly.pdbx_strand_id
1 'polypeptide(L)'
;MNPFEQMSKALARKRRVQTTWQPGAEPKSKSRTGSIRDLLKSTARPMSAAEIAFDVDLPSHTQNLVWLLLKHDIKMGRVLLQSGMYAWNFEHQSAEATAIRAAIKLLKKHGYAVTKGGAP
;
A
#
# COMPACT_ATOMS: atom_id res chain seq x y z
N MET A 1 -37.75 29.89 9.27
CA MET A 1 -37.06 28.72 8.69
C MET A 1 -36.34 28.01 9.84
N ASN A 2 -36.65 26.74 10.11
CA ASN A 2 -36.17 26.07 11.32
C ASN A 2 -34.71 25.59 11.14
N PRO A 3 -33.77 25.98 12.02
CA PRO A 3 -32.36 25.57 11.91
C PRO A 3 -32.16 24.05 11.95
N PHE A 4 -33.05 23.32 12.61
CA PHE A 4 -32.99 21.86 12.70
C PHE A 4 -33.28 21.19 11.34
N GLU A 5 -34.14 21.79 10.52
CA GLU A 5 -34.45 21.29 9.17
C GLU A 5 -33.30 21.52 8.18
N GLN A 6 -32.50 22.57 8.38
CA GLN A 6 -31.32 22.84 7.56
C GLN A 6 -30.21 21.81 7.84
N MET A 7 -30.01 21.45 9.11
CA MET A 7 -29.04 20.41 9.51
C MET A 7 -29.45 19.03 9.01
N SER A 8 -30.73 18.64 9.10
CA SER A 8 -31.18 17.34 8.62
C SER A 8 -31.03 17.21 7.09
N LYS A 9 -31.31 18.28 6.35
CA LYS A 9 -31.09 18.32 4.89
C LYS A 9 -29.61 18.27 4.50
N ALA A 10 -28.73 18.87 5.29
CA ALA A 10 -27.29 18.83 5.07
C ALA A 10 -26.72 17.41 5.29
N LEU A 11 -27.22 16.70 6.31
CA LEU A 11 -26.80 15.33 6.64
C LEU A 11 -27.42 14.27 5.71
N ALA A 12 -28.63 14.51 5.19
CA ALA A 12 -29.32 13.61 4.28
C ALA A 12 -28.75 13.58 2.85
N ARG A 13 -27.73 14.39 2.53
CA ARG A 13 -26.94 14.26 1.29
C ARG A 13 -26.13 12.97 1.35
N LYS A 14 -26.81 11.86 1.11
CA LYS A 14 -26.27 10.53 0.89
C LYS A 14 -25.36 10.61 -0.34
N ARG A 15 -24.06 10.81 -0.10
CA ARG A 15 -23.02 10.80 -1.13
C ARG A 15 -22.99 9.39 -1.70
N ARG A 16 -23.74 9.14 -2.77
CA ARG A 16 -23.58 7.96 -3.62
C ARG A 16 -22.20 8.08 -4.25
N VAL A 17 -21.19 7.56 -3.58
CA VAL A 17 -19.89 7.31 -4.20
C VAL A 17 -20.14 6.14 -5.15
N GLN A 18 -20.42 6.44 -6.41
CA GLN A 18 -20.25 5.48 -7.48
C GLN A 18 -18.73 5.23 -7.56
N THR A 19 -18.27 4.14 -6.97
CA THR A 19 -16.90 3.68 -7.14
C THR A 19 -16.81 3.03 -8.51
N THR A 20 -16.68 3.84 -9.57
CA THR A 20 -16.22 3.37 -10.87
C THR A 20 -14.78 2.92 -10.68
N TRP A 21 -14.56 1.62 -10.61
CA TRP A 21 -13.23 1.02 -10.68
C TRP A 21 -12.61 1.39 -12.04
N GLN A 22 -11.69 2.37 -12.04
CA GLN A 22 -10.84 2.68 -13.19
C GLN A 22 -9.52 1.92 -13.04
N PRO A 23 -9.24 0.92 -13.89
CA PRO A 23 -7.91 0.34 -13.97
C PRO A 23 -7.03 1.29 -14.80
N GLY A 24 -6.17 2.08 -14.16
CA GLY A 24 -5.13 2.81 -14.91
C GLY A 24 -4.73 4.21 -14.42
N ALA A 25 -5.34 4.76 -13.37
CA ALA A 25 -4.83 6.01 -12.80
C ALA A 25 -3.63 5.71 -11.88
N GLU A 26 -2.40 5.94 -12.38
CA GLU A 26 -1.21 6.00 -11.53
C GLU A 26 -1.45 7.01 -10.39
N PRO A 27 -1.26 6.63 -9.11
CA PRO A 27 -1.36 7.61 -8.03
C PRO A 27 -0.13 8.52 -8.07
N LYS A 28 -0.26 9.69 -8.71
CA LYS A 28 0.70 10.82 -8.67
C LYS A 28 0.68 11.61 -7.35
N SER A 29 0.41 10.91 -6.25
CA SER A 29 0.86 11.27 -4.91
C SER A 29 1.30 9.95 -4.28
N LYS A 30 2.59 9.76 -3.98
CA LYS A 30 3.02 8.54 -3.29
C LYS A 30 2.18 8.43 -2.02
N SER A 31 1.36 7.38 -1.92
CA SER A 31 0.62 7.12 -0.70
C SER A 31 1.62 7.04 0.46
N ARG A 32 1.26 7.48 1.67
CA ARG A 32 2.16 7.43 2.83
C ARG A 32 2.76 6.03 3.01
N THR A 33 1.93 4.99 2.83
CA THR A 33 2.39 3.60 2.82
C THR A 33 3.39 3.32 1.70
N GLY A 34 3.17 3.83 0.49
CA GLY A 34 4.12 3.73 -0.63
C GLY A 34 5.47 4.38 -0.30
N SER A 35 5.45 5.59 0.27
CA SER A 35 6.67 6.28 0.71
C SER A 35 7.43 5.49 1.79
N ILE A 36 6.72 4.91 2.77
CA ILE A 36 7.35 4.06 3.79
C ILE A 36 7.96 2.80 3.16
N ARG A 37 7.27 2.17 2.20
CA ARG A 37 7.84 1.00 1.49
C ARG A 37 9.08 1.36 0.70
N ASP A 38 9.07 2.49 -0.01
CA ASP A 38 10.22 2.97 -0.78
C ASP A 38 11.41 3.26 0.16
N LEU A 39 11.15 3.91 1.30
CA LEU A 39 12.14 4.16 2.35
C LEU A 39 12.75 2.85 2.87
N LEU A 40 11.93 1.89 3.28
CA LEU A 40 12.42 0.61 3.79
C LEU A 40 13.17 -0.22 2.73
N LYS A 41 12.87 -0.04 1.44
CA LYS A 41 13.60 -0.67 0.34
C LYS A 41 14.94 0.00 0.05
N SER A 42 15.01 1.34 0.15
CA SER A 42 16.26 2.06 -0.03
C SER A 42 17.21 1.87 1.15
N THR A 43 16.66 1.60 2.33
CA THR A 43 17.44 1.46 3.55
C THR A 43 17.80 -0.01 3.79
N ALA A 44 19.09 -0.34 3.73
CA ALA A 44 19.59 -1.70 3.96
C ALA A 44 19.59 -2.13 5.45
N ARG A 45 18.96 -1.36 6.34
CA ARG A 45 18.91 -1.61 7.78
C ARG A 45 17.49 -1.54 8.33
N PRO A 46 17.18 -2.23 9.45
CA PRO A 46 15.95 -2.01 10.18
C PRO A 46 15.82 -0.57 10.69
N MET A 47 14.59 -0.05 10.72
CA MET A 47 14.26 1.32 11.16
C MET A 47 13.15 1.31 12.21
N SER A 48 13.22 2.19 13.18
CA SER A 48 12.17 2.38 14.18
C SER A 48 10.96 3.13 13.60
N ALA A 49 9.80 3.03 14.27
CA ALA A 49 8.62 3.82 13.88
C ALA A 49 8.87 5.33 13.95
N ALA A 50 9.70 5.80 14.87
CA ALA A 50 10.04 7.21 15.01
C ALA A 50 10.91 7.73 13.85
N GLU A 51 11.95 6.97 13.46
CA GLU A 51 12.77 7.29 12.29
C GLU A 51 11.93 7.33 11.01
N ILE A 52 11.07 6.33 10.81
CA ILE A 52 10.18 6.26 9.64
C ILE A 52 9.20 7.43 9.61
N ALA A 53 8.60 7.77 10.76
CA ALA A 53 7.67 8.88 10.86
C ALA A 53 8.36 10.22 10.55
N PHE A 54 9.60 10.40 11.00
CA PHE A 54 10.40 11.58 10.71
C PHE A 54 10.73 11.68 9.21
N ASP A 55 11.26 10.62 8.61
CA ASP A 55 11.72 10.61 7.22
C ASP A 55 10.57 10.75 6.19
N VAL A 56 9.37 10.31 6.54
CA VAL A 56 8.17 10.38 5.67
C VAL A 56 7.26 11.57 6.03
N ASP A 57 7.72 12.46 6.91
CA ASP A 57 6.98 13.66 7.35
C ASP A 57 5.57 13.31 7.86
N LEU A 58 5.49 12.30 8.72
CA LEU A 58 4.27 11.99 9.47
C LEU A 58 4.18 12.92 10.69
N PRO A 59 2.97 13.39 11.06
CA PRO A 59 2.80 14.21 12.25
C PRO A 59 3.42 13.53 13.48
N SER A 60 4.19 14.26 14.27
CA SER A 60 5.03 13.73 15.36
C SER A 60 4.29 12.88 16.41
N HIS A 61 2.99 13.12 16.60
CA HIS A 61 2.10 12.35 17.48
C HIS A 61 1.55 11.05 16.85
N THR A 62 1.93 10.73 15.61
CA THR A 62 1.38 9.61 14.82
C THR A 62 2.37 8.47 14.60
N GLN A 63 3.35 8.26 15.48
CA GLN A 63 4.27 7.11 15.37
C GLN A 63 3.53 5.76 15.30
N ASN A 64 2.40 5.64 16.01
CA ASN A 64 1.50 4.47 15.94
C ASN A 64 0.87 4.25 14.55
N LEU A 65 0.83 5.29 13.71
CA LEU A 65 0.30 5.21 12.35
C LEU A 65 1.21 4.39 11.44
N VAL A 66 2.53 4.32 11.70
CA VAL A 66 3.46 3.50 10.92
C VAL A 66 3.02 2.03 10.97
N TRP A 67 2.70 1.52 12.17
CA TRP A 67 2.19 0.16 12.32
C TRP A 67 0.88 -0.03 11.56
N LEU A 68 -0.07 0.91 11.66
CA LEU A 68 -1.36 0.82 10.97
C LEU A 68 -1.20 0.78 9.45
N LEU A 69 -0.30 1.60 8.90
CA LEU A 69 -0.02 1.66 7.46
C LEU A 69 0.68 0.42 6.95
N LEU A 70 1.51 -0.24 7.79
CA LEU A 70 2.26 -1.43 7.43
C LEU A 70 1.60 -2.74 7.88
N LYS A 71 0.51 -2.72 8.66
CA LYS A 71 -0.14 -3.91 9.23
C LYS A 71 -0.42 -4.98 8.17
N HIS A 72 -0.90 -4.56 7.00
CA HIS A 72 -1.15 -5.48 5.89
C HIS A 72 0.15 -6.05 5.31
N ASP A 73 1.17 -5.22 5.10
CA ASP A 73 2.45 -5.67 4.55
C ASP A 73 3.21 -6.60 5.51
N ILE A 74 3.08 -6.39 6.82
CA ILE A 74 3.58 -7.30 7.85
C ILE A 74 2.84 -8.63 7.79
N LYS A 75 1.49 -8.61 7.72
CA LYS A 75 0.68 -9.82 7.59
C LYS A 75 1.04 -10.63 6.34
N MET A 76 1.36 -9.96 5.24
CA MET A 76 1.79 -10.60 4.00
C MET A 76 3.26 -11.03 4.01
N GLY A 77 4.03 -10.72 5.05
CA GLY A 77 5.45 -11.06 5.13
C GLY A 77 6.38 -10.19 4.27
N ARG A 78 5.86 -9.08 3.71
CA ARG A 78 6.64 -8.11 2.92
C ARG A 78 7.52 -7.22 3.79
N VAL A 79 7.09 -6.95 5.01
CA VAL A 79 7.83 -6.18 6.02
C VAL A 79 8.04 -7.06 7.25
N LEU A 80 9.27 -7.09 7.76
CA LEU A 80 9.62 -7.74 9.00
C LEU A 80 9.49 -6.74 10.14
N LEU A 81 8.87 -7.16 11.25
CA LEU A 81 8.80 -6.38 12.49
C LEU A 81 9.44 -7.19 13.61
N GLN A 82 10.61 -6.77 14.08
CA GLN A 82 11.36 -7.43 15.15
C GLN A 82 11.91 -6.39 16.12
N SER A 83 11.69 -6.59 17.42
CA SER A 83 12.17 -5.70 18.48
C SER A 83 11.78 -4.22 18.28
N GLY A 84 10.60 -3.96 17.71
CA GLY A 84 10.13 -2.60 17.42
C GLY A 84 10.72 -1.96 16.15
N MET A 85 11.53 -2.69 15.40
CA MET A 85 12.18 -2.24 14.18
C MET A 85 11.53 -2.88 12.94
N TYR A 86 11.39 -2.10 11.88
CA TYR A 86 10.78 -2.47 10.61
C TYR A 86 11.89 -2.63 9.55
N ALA A 87 11.86 -3.71 8.79
CA ALA A 87 12.77 -3.94 7.67
C ALA A 87 12.01 -4.48 6.45
N TRP A 88 12.46 -4.13 5.24
CA TRP A 88 11.91 -4.72 4.04
C TRP A 88 12.37 -6.18 3.87
N ASN A 89 11.43 -7.08 3.58
CA ASN A 89 11.75 -8.48 3.32
C ASN A 89 12.09 -8.70 1.83
N PHE A 90 13.37 -8.59 1.49
CA PHE A 90 13.84 -8.84 0.13
C PHE A 90 13.69 -10.30 -0.32
N GLU A 91 13.75 -11.25 0.62
CA GLU A 91 13.55 -12.67 0.31
C GLU A 91 12.12 -12.93 -0.16
N HIS A 92 11.13 -12.36 0.52
CA HIS A 92 9.73 -12.42 0.08
C HIS A 92 9.56 -11.86 -1.34
N GLN A 93 10.15 -10.69 -1.62
CA GLN A 93 10.07 -10.08 -2.95
C GLN A 93 10.70 -10.97 -4.03
N SER A 94 11.85 -11.60 -3.74
CA SER A 94 12.52 -12.52 -4.65
C SER A 94 11.70 -13.79 -4.90
N ALA A 95 11.11 -14.35 -3.84
CA ALA A 95 10.25 -15.53 -3.92
C ALA A 95 8.99 -15.24 -4.75
N GLU A 96 8.33 -14.10 -4.53
CA GLU A 96 7.17 -13.65 -5.30
C GLU A 96 7.52 -13.48 -6.78
N ALA A 97 8.64 -12.82 -7.10
CA ALA A 97 9.10 -12.67 -8.48
C ALA A 97 9.41 -14.01 -9.16
N THR A 98 9.97 -14.97 -8.41
CA THR A 98 10.28 -16.32 -8.91
C THR A 98 8.99 -17.11 -9.16
N ALA A 99 8.02 -17.05 -8.25
CA ALA A 99 6.72 -17.69 -8.42
C ALA A 99 5.98 -17.14 -9.65
N ILE A 100 6.03 -15.81 -9.87
CA ILE A 100 5.46 -15.19 -11.07
C ILE A 100 6.14 -15.72 -12.34
N ARG A 101 7.48 -15.78 -12.39
CA ARG A 101 8.20 -16.34 -13.54
C ARG A 101 7.82 -17.79 -13.82
N ALA A 102 7.68 -18.60 -12.76
CA ALA A 102 7.26 -20.00 -12.87
C ALA A 102 5.83 -20.12 -13.42
N ALA A 103 4.90 -19.30 -12.91
CA ALA A 103 3.53 -19.24 -13.39
C ALA A 103 3.46 -18.84 -14.87
N ILE A 104 4.21 -17.81 -15.28
CA ILE A 104 4.29 -17.38 -16.69
C ILE A 104 4.80 -18.53 -17.58
N LYS A 105 5.84 -19.26 -17.14
CA LYS A 105 6.38 -20.40 -17.88
C LYS A 105 5.35 -21.52 -18.04
N LEU A 106 4.59 -21.81 -16.99
CA LEU A 106 3.52 -22.82 -17.01
C LEU A 106 2.41 -22.42 -17.98
N LEU A 107 1.92 -21.18 -17.90
CA LEU A 107 0.88 -20.67 -18.80
C LEU A 107 1.30 -20.75 -20.27
N LYS A 108 2.54 -20.31 -20.59
CA LYS A 108 3.07 -20.42 -21.95
C LYS A 108 3.18 -21.86 -22.43
N LYS A 109 3.58 -22.80 -21.55
CA LYS A 109 3.66 -24.23 -21.88
C LYS A 109 2.28 -24.80 -22.27
N HIS A 110 1.20 -24.30 -21.68
CA HIS A 110 -0.17 -24.71 -21.98
C HIS A 110 -0.83 -23.89 -23.10
N GLY A 111 -0.06 -23.11 -23.87
CA GLY A 111 -0.57 -22.38 -25.04
C GLY A 111 -1.24 -21.04 -24.73
N TYR A 112 -1.19 -20.56 -23.48
CA TYR A 112 -1.75 -19.25 -23.14
C TYR A 112 -0.78 -18.13 -23.53
N ALA A 113 -1.33 -17.10 -24.19
CA ALA A 113 -0.62 -15.85 -24.46
C ALA A 113 -0.57 -15.01 -23.17
N VAL A 114 0.63 -14.83 -22.62
CA VAL A 114 0.84 -14.00 -21.42
C VAL A 114 1.39 -12.64 -21.85
N THR A 115 0.55 -11.61 -21.79
CA THR A 115 0.96 -10.22 -21.96
C THR A 115 1.33 -9.61 -20.61
N LYS A 116 2.38 -8.80 -20.55
CA LYS A 116 2.59 -7.92 -19.39
C LYS A 116 1.40 -6.95 -19.39
N GLY A 117 0.58 -6.95 -18.34
CA GLY A 117 -0.59 -6.08 -18.28
C GLY A 117 -0.24 -4.62 -18.59
N GLY A 118 -0.73 -4.16 -19.74
CA GLY A 118 -0.54 -2.84 -20.33
C GLY A 118 -1.12 -2.90 -21.73
N ALA A 119 -2.28 -2.27 -21.93
CA ALA A 119 -3.03 -2.26 -23.18
C ALA A 119 -2.17 -1.79 -24.38
N PRO A 120 -2.50 -2.19 -25.62
CA PRO A 120 -1.99 -1.52 -26.82
C PRO A 120 -2.35 -0.03 -26.86
#